data_AF-A0A8X6RGP1-F1
#
_entry.id   AF-A0A8X6RGP1-F1
#
_cell.length_a   1.000
_cell.length_b   1.000
_cell.length_c   1.000
_cell.angle_alpha   90.00
_cell.angle_beta   90.00
_cell.angle_gamma   90.00
#
_symmetry.space_group_name_H-M   'P 1'
#
loop_
_entity.id
_entity.type
_entity.pdbx_description
1 polymer ?
#
loop_
_entity_poly.entity_id
_entity_poly.type
_entity_poly.pdbx_seq_one_letter_code
_entity_poly.pdbx_strand_id
1 'polypeptide(L)'
;MPGKRARRHFSQLSEFERGLIIGMKTVGWLTRHVVGQVDRSQCAVRNCWEQWTREGTHERKTGSGATRKTTRREDQRIMRQALVNPTVTRSTIRADVGVAIVPETISRHIAEANLKSKRPFRALLYHRNIGNCGYSGTKPDQCGMSQIGKWLCLMMNPGLFWGQMITVYTC
;
A
#
# COMPACT_ATOMS: atom_id res chain seq x y z
N MET A 1 22.69 -18.63 -39.09
CA MET A 1 22.20 -17.71 -38.03
C MET A 1 23.20 -17.70 -36.89
N PRO A 2 23.65 -16.55 -36.37
CA PRO A 2 24.60 -16.54 -35.27
C PRO A 2 23.88 -17.03 -33.99
N GLY A 3 24.36 -18.14 -33.43
CA GLY A 3 23.81 -18.75 -32.22
C GLY A 3 23.79 -17.76 -31.06
N LYS A 4 22.67 -17.73 -30.32
CA LYS A 4 22.51 -16.92 -29.12
C LYS A 4 23.62 -17.30 -28.13
N ARG A 5 24.59 -16.41 -27.89
CA ARG A 5 25.61 -16.62 -26.86
C ARG A 5 24.92 -16.70 -25.51
N ALA A 6 24.91 -17.88 -24.90
CA ALA A 6 24.46 -18.06 -23.53
C ALA A 6 25.33 -17.18 -22.62
N ARG A 7 24.73 -16.15 -22.02
CA ARG A 7 25.43 -15.25 -21.12
C ARG A 7 25.72 -16.04 -19.84
N ARG A 8 26.97 -16.46 -19.65
CA ARG A 8 27.40 -17.09 -18.40
C ARG A 8 27.13 -16.11 -17.25
N HIS A 9 26.38 -16.55 -16.26
CA HIS A 9 26.12 -15.76 -15.06
C HIS A 9 27.32 -15.93 -14.11
N PHE A 10 28.17 -14.92 -14.04
CA PHE A 10 29.28 -14.91 -13.09
C PHE A 10 28.81 -14.35 -11.76
N SER A 11 29.19 -15.00 -10.66
CA SER A 11 29.02 -14.42 -9.33
C SER A 11 29.83 -13.13 -9.23
N GLN A 12 29.23 -12.11 -8.62
CA GLN A 12 29.89 -10.83 -8.43
C GLN A 12 30.99 -10.96 -7.38
N LEU A 13 32.09 -10.24 -7.56
CA LEU A 13 33.14 -10.14 -6.54
C LEU A 13 32.57 -9.55 -5.27
N SER A 14 32.78 -10.25 -4.16
CA SER A 14 32.44 -9.75 -2.82
C SER A 14 33.30 -8.54 -2.47
N GLU A 15 32.85 -7.75 -1.50
CA GLU A 15 33.61 -6.59 -1.00
C GLU A 15 34.98 -7.02 -0.43
N PHE A 16 35.00 -8.14 0.28
CA PHE A 16 36.23 -8.74 0.81
C PHE A 16 37.20 -9.15 -0.30
N GLU A 17 36.72 -9.82 -1.34
CA GLU A 17 37.55 -10.21 -2.49
C GLU A 17 38.13 -8.99 -3.21
N ARG A 18 37.34 -7.91 -3.35
CA ARG A 18 37.82 -6.64 -3.93
C ARG A 18 38.92 -6.03 -3.09
N GLY A 19 38.74 -5.97 -1.77
CA GLY A 19 39.74 -5.49 -0.82
C GLY A 19 41.05 -6.29 -0.89
N LEU A 20 40.95 -7.62 -0.93
CA LEU A 20 42.11 -8.51 -1.10
C LEU A 20 42.84 -8.26 -2.42
N ILE A 21 42.11 -8.15 -3.54
CA ILE A 21 42.68 -7.85 -4.85
C ILE A 21 43.44 -6.52 -4.79
N ILE A 22 42.81 -5.47 -4.25
CA ILE A 22 43.41 -4.14 -4.17
C ILE A 22 44.67 -4.18 -3.29
N GLY A 23 44.58 -4.76 -2.09
CA GLY A 23 45.72 -4.87 -1.17
C GLY A 23 46.91 -5.64 -1.73
N MET A 24 46.68 -6.76 -2.42
CA MET A 24 47.78 -7.49 -3.07
C MET A 24 48.36 -6.69 -4.25
N LYS A 25 47.50 -6.04 -5.04
CA LYS A 25 47.94 -5.27 -6.21
C LYS A 25 48.69 -3.99 -5.83
N THR A 26 48.34 -3.33 -4.72
CA THR A 26 49.09 -2.16 -4.23
C THR A 26 50.50 -2.53 -3.77
N VAL A 27 50.70 -3.73 -3.21
CA VAL A 27 52.01 -4.28 -2.84
C VAL A 27 52.81 -4.78 -4.06
N GLY A 28 52.27 -4.61 -5.28
CA GLY A 28 52.97 -4.94 -6.53
C GLY A 28 52.87 -6.40 -6.95
N TRP A 29 51.95 -7.17 -6.39
CA TRP A 29 51.80 -8.58 -6.76
C TRP A 29 51.38 -8.74 -8.23
N LEU A 30 51.91 -9.79 -8.85
CA LEU A 30 51.53 -10.20 -10.20
C LEU A 30 50.10 -10.70 -10.21
N THR A 31 49.34 -10.34 -11.26
CA THR A 31 47.92 -10.72 -11.39
C THR A 31 47.72 -12.24 -11.33
N ARG A 32 48.66 -13.04 -11.87
CA ARG A 32 48.65 -14.51 -11.78
C ARG A 32 48.66 -15.03 -10.34
N HIS A 33 49.39 -14.38 -9.44
CA HIS A 33 49.45 -14.79 -8.03
C HIS A 33 48.16 -14.40 -7.32
N VAL A 34 47.63 -13.20 -7.60
CA VAL A 34 46.35 -12.75 -7.04
C VAL A 34 45.20 -13.67 -7.45
N VAL A 35 45.18 -14.11 -8.71
CA VAL A 35 44.19 -15.09 -9.20
C VAL A 35 44.22 -16.38 -8.40
N GLY A 36 45.42 -16.91 -8.12
CA GLY A 36 45.56 -18.13 -7.32
C GLY A 36 45.12 -17.96 -5.86
N GLN A 37 45.22 -16.75 -5.30
CA GLN A 37 44.79 -16.46 -3.93
C GLN A 37 43.29 -16.20 -3.79
N VAL A 38 42.68 -15.53 -4.76
CA VAL A 38 41.27 -15.12 -4.71
C VAL A 38 40.35 -16.17 -5.36
N ASP A 39 40.90 -17.13 -6.10
CA ASP A 39 40.16 -18.13 -6.88
C ASP A 39 39.13 -17.52 -7.84
N ARG A 40 39.54 -16.44 -8.52
CA ARG A 40 38.70 -15.70 -9.47
C ARG A 40 39.40 -15.53 -10.80
N SER A 41 38.61 -15.40 -11.87
CA SER A 41 39.17 -15.22 -13.21
C SER A 41 40.13 -14.03 -13.29
N GLN A 42 41.19 -14.17 -14.09
CA GLN A 42 42.16 -13.10 -14.33
C GLN A 42 41.50 -11.81 -14.84
N CYS A 43 40.45 -11.93 -15.66
CA CYS A 43 39.68 -10.79 -16.15
C CYS A 43 38.97 -10.05 -15.00
N ALA A 44 38.40 -10.77 -14.03
CA ALA A 44 37.75 -10.16 -12.87
C ALA A 44 38.76 -9.39 -12.00
N VAL A 45 39.93 -9.98 -11.73
CA VAL A 45 41.01 -9.32 -10.98
C VAL A 45 41.50 -8.06 -11.70
N ARG A 46 41.73 -8.17 -13.02
CA ARG A 46 42.15 -7.04 -13.85
C ARG A 46 41.11 -5.92 -13.85
N ASN A 47 39.85 -6.22 -14.14
CA ASN A 47 38.77 -5.24 -14.18
C ASN A 47 38.57 -4.56 -12.82
N CYS A 48 38.70 -5.30 -11.72
CA CYS A 48 38.63 -4.74 -10.36
C CYS A 48 39.76 -3.73 -10.11
N TRP A 49 41.00 -4.08 -10.48
CA TRP A 49 42.15 -3.19 -10.34
C TRP A 49 42.05 -1.94 -11.25
N GLU A 50 41.65 -2.12 -12.51
CA GLU A 50 41.42 -1.01 -13.44
C GLU A 50 40.27 -0.09 -12.97
N GLN A 51 39.21 -0.66 -12.42
CA GLN A 51 38.12 0.13 -11.84
C GLN A 51 38.60 0.94 -10.64
N TRP A 52 39.34 0.31 -9.71
CA TRP A 52 39.86 0.99 -8.53
C TRP A 52 40.87 2.09 -8.88
N THR A 53 41.80 1.84 -9.81
CA THR A 53 42.77 2.86 -10.26
C THR A 53 42.10 4.06 -10.94
N ARG A 54 40.96 3.84 -11.62
CA ARG A 54 40.19 4.92 -12.26
C ARG A 54 39.33 5.72 -11.28
N GLU A 55 38.67 5.02 -10.35
CA GLU A 55 37.59 5.61 -9.53
C GLU A 55 38.05 5.91 -8.10
N GLY A 56 39.16 5.32 -7.64
CA GLY A 56 39.65 5.41 -6.26
C GLY A 56 38.79 4.65 -5.23
N THR A 57 37.62 4.17 -5.64
CA THR A 57 36.63 3.53 -4.78
C THR A 57 36.39 2.09 -5.24
N HIS A 58 36.32 1.16 -4.31
CA HIS A 58 35.91 -0.22 -4.60
C HIS A 58 34.39 -0.42 -4.42
N GLU A 59 33.71 0.58 -3.85
CA GLU A 59 32.26 0.65 -3.68
C GLU A 59 31.54 0.76 -5.02
N ARG A 60 30.27 0.32 -5.03
CA ARG A 60 29.42 0.52 -6.20
C ARG A 60 28.90 1.95 -6.22
N LYS A 61 28.88 2.54 -7.41
CA LYS A 61 28.19 3.82 -7.64
C LYS A 61 26.71 3.68 -7.27
N THR A 62 26.26 4.53 -6.35
CA THR A 62 24.85 4.68 -6.03
C THR A 62 24.08 5.02 -7.32
N GLY A 63 23.00 4.30 -7.60
CA GLY A 63 22.17 4.53 -8.79
C GLY A 63 22.52 3.71 -10.03
N SER A 64 23.43 2.73 -9.96
CA SER A 64 23.71 1.80 -11.08
C SER A 64 22.61 0.76 -11.32
N GLY A 65 21.41 0.98 -10.79
CA GLY A 65 20.25 0.10 -10.93
C GLY A 65 19.48 0.36 -12.23
N ALA A 66 18.46 -0.46 -12.48
CA ALA A 66 17.54 -0.21 -13.58
C ALA A 66 16.84 1.14 -13.39
N THR A 67 16.70 1.90 -14.47
CA THR A 67 15.96 3.15 -14.48
C THR A 67 14.53 2.91 -13.99
N ARG A 68 14.03 3.82 -13.15
CA ARG A 68 12.66 3.76 -12.65
C ARG A 68 11.69 3.92 -13.82
N LYS A 69 10.61 3.14 -13.80
CA LYS A 69 9.51 3.27 -14.77
C LYS A 69 8.67 4.53 -14.54
N THR A 70 8.66 5.04 -13.31
CA THR A 70 7.93 6.24 -12.95
C THR A 70 8.81 7.47 -13.04
N THR A 71 8.23 8.58 -13.49
CA THR A 71 8.90 9.88 -13.48
C THR A 71 8.77 10.54 -12.11
N ARG A 72 9.65 11.51 -11.81
CA ARG A 72 9.58 12.29 -10.55
C ARG A 72 8.20 12.95 -10.36
N ARG A 73 7.55 13.36 -11.45
CA ARG A 73 6.23 14.00 -11.43
C ARG A 73 5.13 13.00 -11.03
N GLU A 74 5.19 11.78 -11.54
CA GLU A 74 4.25 10.71 -11.17
C GLU A 74 4.43 10.32 -9.71
N ASP A 75 5.67 10.14 -9.25
CA ASP A 75 5.97 9.84 -7.84
C ASP A 75 5.40 10.94 -6.91
N GLN A 76 5.54 12.21 -7.30
CA GLN A 76 4.96 13.34 -6.56
C GLN A 76 3.43 13.33 -6.53
N ARG A 77 2.76 12.95 -7.62
CA ARG A 77 1.30 12.79 -7.64
C ARG A 77 0.85 11.66 -6.72
N ILE A 78 1.54 10.52 -6.76
CA ILE A 78 1.27 9.38 -5.86
C ILE A 78 1.40 9.81 -4.39
N MET A 79 2.51 10.47 -4.04
CA MET A 79 2.74 10.94 -2.67
C MET A 79 1.71 11.99 -2.25
N ARG A 80 1.36 12.93 -3.13
CA ARG A 80 0.33 13.94 -2.85
C ARG A 80 -1.01 13.30 -2.55
N GLN A 81 -1.44 12.32 -3.34
CA GLN A 81 -2.73 11.67 -3.13
C GLN A 81 -2.77 10.87 -1.83
N ALA A 82 -1.68 10.17 -1.50
CA ALA A 82 -1.55 9.43 -0.24
C ALA A 82 -1.49 10.36 0.99
N LEU A 83 -0.94 11.56 0.85
CA LEU A 83 -0.90 12.58 1.91
C LEU A 83 -2.26 13.22 2.13
N VAL A 84 -2.96 13.60 1.06
CA VAL A 84 -4.29 14.24 1.14
C VAL A 84 -5.31 13.27 1.72
N ASN A 85 -5.31 12.01 1.25
CA ASN A 85 -6.28 10.99 1.67
C ASN A 85 -5.57 9.68 2.05
N PRO A 86 -5.21 9.46 3.33
CA PRO A 86 -4.50 8.26 3.78
C PRO A 86 -5.28 6.93 3.62
N THR A 87 -6.56 7.00 3.27
CA THR A 87 -7.47 5.86 3.04
C THR A 87 -7.66 5.52 1.57
N VAL A 88 -7.07 6.30 0.66
CA VAL A 88 -7.22 6.14 -0.79
C VAL A 88 -6.69 4.77 -1.25
N THR A 89 -7.39 4.15 -2.19
CA THR A 89 -7.01 2.83 -2.71
C THR A 89 -5.95 2.96 -3.80
N ARG A 90 -5.17 1.90 -4.01
CA ARG A 90 -4.12 1.88 -5.05
C ARG A 90 -4.71 2.07 -6.46
N SER A 91 -5.92 1.56 -6.71
CA SER A 91 -6.61 1.70 -8.00
C SER A 91 -7.02 3.14 -8.30
N THR A 92 -7.47 3.88 -7.30
CA THR A 92 -7.85 5.30 -7.46
C THR A 92 -6.62 6.17 -7.67
N ILE A 93 -5.53 5.94 -6.94
CA ILE A 93 -4.23 6.61 -7.24
C ILE A 93 -3.78 6.29 -8.67
N ARG A 94 -3.87 5.03 -9.10
CA ARG A 94 -3.47 4.63 -10.46
C ARG A 94 -4.26 5.37 -11.54
N ALA A 95 -5.57 5.53 -11.34
CA ALA A 95 -6.42 6.26 -12.28
C ALA A 95 -6.03 7.74 -12.38
N ASP A 96 -5.68 8.39 -11.27
CA ASP A 96 -5.26 9.79 -11.23
C ASP A 96 -3.89 10.05 -11.89
N VAL A 97 -2.94 9.14 -11.70
CA VAL A 97 -1.60 9.26 -12.30
C VAL A 97 -1.65 9.07 -13.82
N GLY A 98 -2.62 8.31 -14.33
CA GLY A 98 -2.84 8.14 -15.78
C GLY A 98 -1.78 7.28 -16.49
N VAL A 99 -0.93 6.58 -15.74
CA VAL A 99 0.14 5.73 -16.28
C VAL A 99 -0.17 4.26 -15.98
N ALA A 100 0.21 3.37 -16.90
CA ALA A 100 0.11 1.92 -16.74
C ALA A 100 1.13 1.40 -15.69
N ILE A 101 0.90 1.75 -14.44
CA ILE A 101 1.72 1.36 -13.29
C ILE A 101 1.10 0.12 -12.64
N VAL A 102 1.93 -0.87 -12.31
CA VAL A 102 1.50 -2.04 -11.51
C VAL A 102 1.17 -1.55 -10.09
N PRO A 103 0.03 -1.94 -9.49
CA PRO A 103 -0.37 -1.45 -8.15
C PRO A 103 0.71 -1.57 -7.07
N GLU A 104 1.59 -2.57 -7.19
CA GLU A 104 2.70 -2.79 -6.25
C GLU A 104 3.77 -1.69 -6.31
N THR A 105 3.93 -1.06 -7.47
CA THR A 105 4.82 0.10 -7.61
C THR A 105 4.31 1.26 -6.76
N ILE A 106 2.99 1.49 -6.72
CA ILE A 106 2.36 2.51 -5.86
C ILE A 106 2.63 2.20 -4.38
N SER A 107 2.46 0.94 -3.96
CA SER A 107 2.79 0.50 -2.59
C SER A 107 4.25 0.80 -2.24
N ARG A 108 5.18 0.46 -3.14
CA ARG A 108 6.61 0.71 -2.95
C ARG A 108 6.90 2.20 -2.81
N HIS A 109 6.30 3.07 -3.64
CA HIS A 109 6.51 4.52 -3.54
C HIS A 109 5.98 5.11 -2.23
N ILE A 110 4.81 4.66 -1.78
CA ILE A 110 4.23 5.07 -0.49
C ILE A 110 5.14 4.62 0.67
N ALA A 111 5.67 3.39 0.60
CA ALA A 111 6.58 2.84 1.60
C ALA A 111 7.95 3.56 1.61
N GLU A 112 8.54 3.85 0.44
CA GLU A 112 9.77 4.63 0.30
C GLU A 112 9.62 6.04 0.91
N ALA A 113 8.42 6.62 0.83
CA ALA A 113 8.08 7.90 1.45
C ALA A 113 7.72 7.80 2.93
N ASN A 114 7.83 6.62 3.56
CA ASN A 114 7.42 6.34 4.94
C ASN A 114 5.96 6.70 5.26
N LEU A 115 5.09 6.69 4.25
CA LEU A 115 3.66 6.96 4.42
C LEU A 115 2.95 5.66 4.75
N LYS A 116 2.15 5.67 5.83
CA LYS A 116 1.32 4.54 6.23
C LYS A 116 -0.13 4.84 5.96
N SER A 117 -0.86 3.86 5.41
CA SER A 117 -2.32 3.97 5.33
C SER A 117 -2.89 3.98 6.74
N LYS A 118 -3.65 5.01 7.07
CA LYS A 118 -4.36 5.09 8.35
C LYS A 118 -5.70 4.39 8.15
N ARG A 119 -5.94 3.29 8.87
CA ARG A 119 -7.29 2.75 8.99
C ARG A 119 -8.04 3.64 9.98
N PRO A 120 -9.19 4.24 9.60
CA PRO A 120 -10.03 4.88 10.60
C PRO A 120 -10.46 3.81 11.60
N PHE A 121 -10.19 4.06 12.88
CA PHE A 121 -10.71 3.22 13.95
C PHE A 121 -12.24 3.28 13.87
N ARG A 122 -12.89 2.16 13.51
CA ARG A 122 -14.34 2.04 13.59
C ARG A 122 -14.69 1.99 15.07
N ALA A 123 -15.01 3.14 15.67
CA ALA A 123 -15.65 3.15 16.97
C ALA A 123 -17.00 2.43 16.82
N LEU A 124 -17.12 1.23 17.40
CA LEU A 124 -18.42 0.60 17.57
C LEU A 124 -19.21 1.49 18.54
N LEU A 125 -20.20 2.22 18.03
CA LEU A 125 -21.15 2.94 18.86
C LEU A 125 -21.97 1.90 19.64
N TYR A 126 -21.54 1.60 20.86
CA TYR A 126 -22.38 0.86 21.80
C TYR A 126 -23.51 1.78 22.22
N HIS A 127 -24.74 1.49 21.78
CA HIS A 127 -25.92 2.17 22.33
C HIS A 127 -26.04 1.74 23.79
N ARG A 128 -25.65 2.62 24.72
CA ARG A 128 -25.75 2.37 26.16
C ARG A 128 -27.24 2.45 26.53
N ASN A 129 -27.91 1.31 26.61
CA ASN A 129 -29.22 1.21 27.26
C ASN A 129 -29.04 1.62 28.73
N ILE A 130 -29.37 2.87 29.03
CA ILE A 130 -29.49 3.37 30.41
C ILE A 130 -30.79 2.76 30.95
N GLY A 131 -30.67 1.56 31.50
CA GLY A 131 -31.71 0.99 32.35
C GLY A 131 -31.70 1.71 33.69
N ASN A 132 -32.61 2.66 33.87
CA ASN A 132 -33.07 3.10 35.17
C ASN A 132 -34.54 3.51 35.06
N CYS A 133 -35.41 2.60 35.47
CA CYS A 133 -36.79 2.91 35.84
C CYS A 133 -37.19 1.85 36.88
N GLY A 134 -36.92 2.16 38.15
CA GLY A 134 -37.64 1.56 39.25
C GLY A 134 -38.73 2.52 39.67
N TYR A 135 -40.00 2.19 39.38
CA TYR A 135 -41.15 2.55 40.21
C TYR A 135 -42.27 1.52 39.97
N SER A 136 -42.51 0.74 41.04
CA SER A 136 -43.80 0.26 41.54
C SER A 136 -44.95 -0.07 40.58
N GLY A 137 -45.31 -1.36 40.56
CA GLY A 137 -46.69 -1.79 40.82
C GLY A 137 -47.66 -1.81 39.64
N THR A 138 -47.71 -2.93 38.92
CA THR A 138 -48.91 -3.78 38.74
C THR A 138 -48.53 -5.06 38.00
N LYS A 139 -49.24 -6.14 38.34
CA LYS A 139 -49.00 -7.53 37.96
C LYS A 139 -49.06 -7.83 36.44
N PRO A 140 -48.50 -8.98 36.01
CA PRO A 140 -48.32 -9.39 34.61
C PRO A 140 -49.63 -9.96 34.03
N ASP A 141 -49.56 -10.50 32.80
CA ASP A 141 -50.57 -11.30 32.06
C ASP A 141 -51.10 -10.53 30.83
N GLN A 142 -51.15 -10.98 29.58
CA GLN A 142 -51.08 -12.30 28.92
C GLN A 142 -50.60 -12.06 27.47
N CYS A 143 -49.74 -12.92 26.93
CA CYS A 143 -50.10 -13.98 25.97
C CYS A 143 -50.62 -13.48 24.62
N GLY A 144 -50.04 -14.02 23.55
CA GLY A 144 -50.19 -13.54 22.17
C GLY A 144 -51.64 -13.46 21.67
N MET A 145 -51.89 -12.44 20.86
CA MET A 145 -53.11 -12.33 20.07
C MET A 145 -52.78 -12.50 18.59
N SER A 146 -53.43 -13.49 17.99
CA SER A 146 -53.49 -13.75 16.55
C SER A 146 -54.20 -12.61 15.81
N GLN A 147 -54.03 -12.56 14.49
CA GLN A 147 -54.46 -11.46 13.61
C GLN A 147 -55.95 -11.06 13.66
N ILE A 148 -56.80 -11.83 14.32
CA ILE A 148 -58.24 -11.57 14.42
C ILE A 148 -58.55 -10.40 15.38
N GLY A 149 -57.65 -10.08 16.33
CA GLY A 149 -57.83 -8.95 17.25
C GLY A 149 -57.64 -7.55 16.64
N LYS A 150 -57.05 -7.44 15.45
CA LYS A 150 -56.85 -6.12 14.79
C LYS A 150 -58.11 -5.60 14.09
N TRP A 151 -59.03 -6.46 13.68
CA TRP A 151 -60.24 -6.07 12.95
C TRP A 151 -61.38 -5.56 13.83
N LEU A 152 -61.43 -5.97 15.10
CA LEU A 152 -62.44 -5.48 16.04
C LEU A 152 -62.17 -4.05 16.55
N CYS A 153 -60.92 -3.59 16.52
CA CYS A 153 -60.54 -2.24 16.97
C CYS A 153 -60.88 -1.15 15.94
N LEU A 154 -61.08 -1.52 14.67
CA LEU A 154 -61.47 -0.60 13.59
C LEU A 154 -62.99 -0.44 13.43
N MET A 155 -63.81 -1.27 14.08
CA MET A 155 -65.27 -1.28 13.93
C MET A 155 -66.03 -0.58 15.07
N MET A 156 -65.36 0.02 16.06
CA MET A 156 -66.02 0.69 17.20
C MET A 156 -65.49 2.11 17.46
N ASN A 157 -65.40 2.95 16.42
CA ASN A 157 -65.29 4.40 16.61
C ASN A 157 -66.09 5.19 15.56
N PRO A 158 -67.42 5.31 15.69
CA PRO A 158 -68.26 6.15 14.85
C PRO A 158 -68.57 7.47 15.56
N GLY A 159 -68.11 8.61 15.01
CA GLY A 159 -68.64 9.92 15.38
C GLY A 159 -67.62 11.04 15.44
N LEU A 160 -67.55 11.82 14.36
CA LEU A 160 -67.24 13.26 14.22
C LEU A 160 -66.88 13.47 12.73
N PHE A 161 -67.83 13.32 11.79
CA PHE A 161 -68.81 14.36 11.38
C PHE A 161 -68.07 15.64 10.94
N TRP A 162 -67.53 15.67 9.72
CA TRP A 162 -68.08 16.37 8.55
C TRP A 162 -68.25 17.90 8.72
N GLY A 163 -67.52 18.68 7.91
CA GLY A 163 -67.98 20.00 7.47
C GLY A 163 -66.89 21.05 7.23
N GLN A 164 -66.76 21.45 5.94
CA GLN A 164 -66.16 22.71 5.44
C GLN A 164 -64.61 22.78 5.37
N MET A 165 -63.96 23.22 4.29
CA MET A 165 -64.39 23.83 3.04
C MET A 165 -63.33 23.57 1.97
N ILE A 166 -63.77 23.06 0.81
CA ILE A 166 -63.08 23.18 -0.46
C ILE A 166 -63.36 24.59 -0.99
N THR A 167 -62.33 25.35 -1.34
CA THR A 167 -62.20 26.28 -2.50
C THR A 167 -61.05 27.27 -2.24
N VAL A 168 -60.49 27.85 -3.31
CA VAL A 168 -59.30 28.75 -3.39
C VAL A 168 -57.96 27.99 -3.19
N TYR A 169 -57.12 27.68 -4.18
CA TYR A 169 -56.68 28.44 -5.35
C TYR A 169 -56.28 27.48 -6.51
N THR A 170 -56.99 27.58 -7.64
CA THR A 170 -56.47 27.29 -8.97
C THR A 170 -56.76 28.52 -9.82
N CYS A 171 -55.72 29.30 -10.11
CA CYS A 171 -55.55 30.18 -11.27
C CYS A 171 -54.06 30.50 -11.36
#